data_AF-A0AAJ2UXJ7-F1
#
_entry.id   AF-A0AAJ2UXJ7-F1
#
_cell.length_a   1.000
_cell.length_b   1.000
_cell.length_c   1.000
_cell.angle_alpha   90.00
_cell.angle_beta   90.00
_cell.angle_gamma   90.00
#
_symmetry.space_group_name_H-M   'P 1'
#
loop_
_entity.id
_entity.type
_entity.pdbx_description
1 polymer ?
#
loop_
_entity_poly.entity_id
_entity_poly.type
_entity_poly.pdbx_seq_one_letter_code
_entity_poly.pdbx_strand_id
1 'polypeptide(L)'
;MKIRRILATAVAAAVTTPALMLSVTPAFADEKPASHTQEKPSIAELEKAAAAAKAVYDDAVAAEKAAYAAVEAVMSDTTPLALAAAEAKAEADAAGTAKTAADQAVVDAQAAVDALTDEDTAEDKEAAQAALTKAQADAVAADAAKTAADTKLEEADKARDDERVDASRTLHLAKQATKAALADKEAADEALAKAKEEAAEEGEDDEDCVPEPKLTTVVTGLPSTVVAGTKVNFKLRVTNGTDKTMDEVFPFAYVHATDKSGLNDLDDLVHLQWSSGSSSKWQNVDNENYMDPISSLKGGAHVDVKMRLAVDASAPAGNGVTFVAGDYWNDNGSCGGSPDLEGYEFLIAAKGSKPVKGEATPGPVKSNTPDVKPQSASSAPVGSLAATGSSDATSQLALASGAALAIGAGAVFVVRRRKAGSHV
;
A
#
# COMPACT_ATOMS: atom_id res chain seq x y z
N MET A 1 -51.48 -28.77 -9.73
CA MET A 1 -51.47 -28.15 -8.39
C MET A 1 -50.53 -26.94 -8.41
N LYS A 2 -50.90 -25.82 -7.77
CA LYS A 2 -50.18 -24.54 -7.82
C LYS A 2 -48.88 -24.60 -7.00
N ILE A 3 -47.74 -24.64 -7.66
CA ILE A 3 -46.42 -24.56 -7.02
C ILE A 3 -46.13 -23.08 -6.72
N ARG A 4 -46.07 -22.76 -5.43
CA ARG A 4 -45.73 -21.44 -4.92
C ARG A 4 -44.22 -21.26 -5.04
N ARG A 5 -43.82 -20.20 -5.76
CA ARG A 5 -42.43 -19.73 -5.88
C ARG A 5 -41.86 -19.45 -4.49
N ILE A 6 -40.81 -20.17 -4.12
CA ILE A 6 -40.00 -19.89 -2.94
C ILE A 6 -39.04 -18.76 -3.32
N LEU A 7 -38.97 -17.74 -2.46
CA LEU A 7 -38.11 -16.57 -2.62
C LEU A 7 -36.64 -17.00 -2.64
N ALA A 8 -35.94 -16.60 -3.70
CA ALA A 8 -34.50 -16.63 -3.78
C ALA A 8 -33.92 -15.52 -2.87
N THR A 9 -33.17 -15.92 -1.86
CA THR A 9 -32.38 -15.05 -1.01
C THR A 9 -31.18 -14.56 -1.82
N ALA A 10 -31.20 -13.30 -2.24
CA ALA A 10 -30.10 -12.67 -2.96
C ALA A 10 -28.93 -12.42 -1.99
N VAL A 11 -27.85 -13.19 -2.12
CA VAL A 11 -26.56 -12.90 -1.49
C VAL A 11 -25.79 -12.00 -2.46
N ALA A 12 -25.67 -10.72 -2.12
CA ALA A 12 -24.85 -9.78 -2.86
C ALA A 12 -23.37 -10.03 -2.54
N ALA A 13 -22.67 -10.71 -3.46
CA ALA A 13 -21.22 -10.80 -3.45
C ALA A 13 -20.64 -9.62 -4.26
N ALA A 14 -20.15 -8.59 -3.56
CA ALA A 14 -19.34 -7.54 -4.16
C ALA A 14 -17.89 -8.05 -4.25
N VAL A 15 -17.51 -8.53 -5.43
CA VAL A 15 -16.11 -8.82 -5.80
C VAL A 15 -15.66 -7.70 -6.71
N THR A 16 -14.70 -6.89 -6.26
CA THR A 16 -14.01 -5.92 -7.12
C THR A 16 -12.51 -6.15 -7.01
N THR A 17 -11.98 -6.85 -7.99
CA THR A 17 -10.54 -6.92 -8.31
C THR A 17 -10.28 -5.98 -9.49
N PRO A 18 -9.21 -5.17 -9.49
CA PRO A 18 -8.65 -4.67 -10.73
C PRO A 18 -7.33 -5.39 -11.03
N ALA A 19 -7.39 -6.31 -11.99
CA ALA A 19 -6.23 -6.62 -12.83
C ALA A 19 -6.22 -5.58 -13.96
N LEU A 20 -5.14 -4.80 -14.10
CA LEU A 20 -4.92 -3.97 -15.28
C LEU A 20 -3.49 -4.15 -15.80
N MET A 21 -3.44 -4.86 -16.92
CA MET A 21 -2.35 -4.90 -17.88
C MET A 21 -2.09 -3.51 -18.45
N LEU A 22 -0.82 -3.09 -18.55
CA LEU A 22 -0.41 -1.98 -19.42
C LEU A 22 0.87 -2.38 -20.16
N SER A 23 0.69 -2.95 -21.34
CA SER A 23 1.61 -2.75 -22.45
C SER A 23 1.22 -1.44 -23.15
N VAL A 24 2.22 -0.59 -23.46
CA VAL A 24 2.40 0.21 -24.70
C VAL A 24 3.32 1.40 -24.38
N THR A 25 4.44 1.45 -25.10
CA THR A 25 5.26 2.64 -25.39
C THR A 25 5.06 3.02 -26.87
N PRO A 26 5.55 4.17 -27.37
CA PRO A 26 5.42 5.54 -26.87
C PRO A 26 4.94 6.52 -27.98
N ALA A 27 4.47 7.71 -27.63
CA ALA A 27 4.41 8.85 -28.55
C ALA A 27 4.68 10.15 -27.78
N PHE A 28 5.73 10.87 -28.22
CA PHE A 28 6.24 12.09 -27.62
C PHE A 28 5.33 13.30 -27.86
N ALA A 29 5.14 14.14 -26.83
CA ALA A 29 5.02 15.59 -26.94
C ALA A 29 5.32 16.21 -25.57
N ASP A 30 6.07 17.32 -25.59
CA ASP A 30 6.48 18.15 -24.45
C ASP A 30 5.41 18.36 -23.38
N GLU A 31 5.68 17.91 -22.15
CA GLU A 31 5.33 18.65 -20.93
C GLU A 31 6.14 18.08 -19.76
N LYS A 32 7.01 18.94 -19.21
CA LYS A 32 7.88 18.67 -18.07
C LYS A 32 7.02 18.34 -16.83
N PRO A 33 7.16 17.18 -16.17
CA PRO A 33 6.36 16.88 -15.00
C PRO A 33 6.79 17.82 -13.85
N ALA A 34 5.82 18.49 -13.25
CA ALA A 34 6.00 19.20 -11.99
C ALA A 34 6.36 18.18 -10.90
N SER A 35 7.52 18.35 -10.27
CA SER A 35 7.91 17.60 -9.09
C SER A 35 7.00 18.04 -7.94
N HIS A 36 5.96 17.25 -7.65
CA HIS A 36 5.24 17.35 -6.39
C HIS A 36 6.14 16.73 -5.32
N THR A 37 6.71 17.56 -4.44
CA THR A 37 7.30 17.08 -3.18
C THR A 37 6.17 16.44 -2.37
N GLN A 38 6.07 15.12 -2.46
CA GLN A 38 5.15 14.34 -1.65
C GLN A 38 5.65 14.39 -0.21
N GLU A 39 4.96 15.11 0.68
CA GLU A 39 5.27 15.07 2.11
C GLU A 39 5.22 13.59 2.55
N LYS A 40 6.32 13.10 3.16
CA LYS A 40 6.35 11.76 3.74
C LYS A 40 5.26 11.69 4.82
N PRO A 41 4.44 10.61 4.87
CA PRO A 41 3.42 10.46 5.91
C PRO A 41 4.07 10.45 7.30
N SER A 42 3.44 11.14 8.25
CA SER A 42 3.93 11.20 9.64
C SER A 42 3.83 9.83 10.34
N ILE A 43 4.66 9.59 11.36
CA ILE A 43 4.60 8.34 12.15
C ILE A 43 3.19 8.12 12.72
N ALA A 44 2.52 9.18 13.19
CA ALA A 44 1.15 9.08 13.70
C ALA A 44 0.14 8.61 12.64
N GLU A 45 0.31 9.01 11.38
CA GLU A 45 -0.50 8.52 10.27
C GLU A 45 -0.19 7.07 9.93
N LEU A 46 1.09 6.67 9.99
CA LEU A 46 1.51 5.28 9.79
C LEU A 46 1.01 4.36 10.90
N GLU A 47 0.99 4.80 12.16
CA GLU A 47 0.41 4.04 13.28
C GLU A 47 -1.09 3.83 13.09
N LYS A 48 -1.80 4.87 12.63
CA LYS A 48 -3.22 4.76 12.31
C LYS A 48 -3.46 3.82 11.12
N ALA A 49 -2.61 3.87 10.10
CA ALA A 49 -2.67 2.98 8.94
C ALA A 49 -2.42 1.52 9.33
N ALA A 50 -1.39 1.24 10.15
CA ALA A 50 -1.09 -0.08 10.67
C ALA A 50 -2.24 -0.62 11.54
N ALA A 51 -2.82 0.23 12.42
CA ALA A 51 -3.99 -0.15 13.21
C ALA A 51 -5.21 -0.46 12.34
N ALA A 52 -5.46 0.32 11.28
CA ALA A 52 -6.55 0.06 10.34
C ALA A 52 -6.32 -1.24 9.55
N ALA A 53 -5.11 -1.47 9.04
CA ALA A 53 -4.75 -2.71 8.34
C ALA A 53 -4.88 -3.93 9.24
N LYS A 54 -4.48 -3.81 10.52
CA LYS A 54 -4.69 -4.85 11.53
C LYS A 54 -6.18 -5.15 11.75
N ALA A 55 -7.03 -4.14 11.86
CA ALA A 55 -8.47 -4.34 12.04
C ALA A 55 -9.08 -5.09 10.85
N VAL A 56 -8.69 -4.72 9.62
CA VAL A 56 -9.13 -5.43 8.39
C VAL A 56 -8.67 -6.88 8.38
N TYR A 57 -7.42 -7.15 8.79
CA TYR A 57 -6.91 -8.50 8.93
C TYR A 57 -7.68 -9.32 9.97
N ASP A 58 -7.96 -8.75 11.15
CA ASP A 58 -8.71 -9.42 12.22
C ASP A 58 -10.14 -9.75 11.76
N ASP A 59 -10.80 -8.84 11.05
CA ASP A 59 -12.13 -9.06 10.45
C ASP A 59 -12.08 -10.16 9.37
N ALA A 60 -11.05 -10.18 8.53
CA ALA A 60 -10.87 -11.23 7.52
C ALA A 60 -10.65 -12.61 8.16
N VAL A 61 -9.85 -12.70 9.21
CA VAL A 61 -9.65 -13.94 9.99
C VAL A 61 -10.97 -14.40 10.63
N ALA A 62 -11.77 -13.49 11.17
CA ALA A 62 -13.08 -13.82 11.73
C ALA A 62 -14.04 -14.35 10.64
N ALA A 63 -14.03 -13.72 9.45
CA ALA A 63 -14.82 -14.17 8.31
C ALA A 63 -14.37 -15.55 7.78
N GLU A 64 -13.06 -15.80 7.69
CA GLU A 64 -12.53 -17.11 7.32
C GLU A 64 -12.94 -18.20 8.32
N LYS A 65 -12.86 -17.90 9.61
CA LYS A 65 -13.32 -18.83 10.66
C LYS A 65 -14.81 -19.13 10.54
N ALA A 66 -15.64 -18.12 10.26
CA ALA A 66 -17.06 -18.31 10.05
C ALA A 66 -17.34 -19.15 8.78
N ALA A 67 -16.61 -18.92 7.69
CA ALA A 67 -16.72 -19.70 6.47
C ALA A 67 -16.29 -21.16 6.67
N TYR A 68 -15.25 -21.40 7.49
CA TYR A 68 -14.82 -22.76 7.84
C TYR A 68 -15.91 -23.50 8.64
N ALA A 69 -16.50 -22.85 9.64
CA ALA A 69 -17.62 -23.42 10.40
C ALA A 69 -18.85 -23.70 9.50
N ALA A 70 -19.10 -22.85 8.50
CA ALA A 70 -20.15 -23.09 7.51
C ALA A 70 -19.88 -24.35 6.66
N VAL A 71 -18.63 -24.56 6.23
CA VAL A 71 -18.22 -25.79 5.52
C VAL A 71 -18.41 -27.02 6.41
N GLU A 72 -18.00 -26.98 7.68
CA GLU A 72 -18.23 -28.09 8.62
C GLU A 72 -19.72 -28.38 8.80
N ALA A 73 -20.55 -27.34 8.91
CA ALA A 73 -21.99 -27.49 9.07
C ALA A 73 -22.65 -28.19 7.86
N VAL A 74 -22.31 -27.78 6.63
CA VAL A 74 -22.91 -28.37 5.40
C VAL A 74 -22.39 -29.77 5.10
N MET A 75 -21.24 -30.17 5.67
CA MET A 75 -20.68 -31.53 5.56
C MET A 75 -21.33 -32.53 6.53
N SER A 76 -22.20 -32.08 7.43
CA SER A 76 -22.91 -32.97 8.36
C SER A 76 -23.98 -33.79 7.65
N ASP A 77 -24.05 -35.09 7.96
CA ASP A 77 -25.12 -35.98 7.48
C ASP A 77 -26.51 -35.65 8.06
N THR A 78 -26.58 -34.72 9.02
CA THR A 78 -27.82 -34.30 9.69
C THR A 78 -28.44 -33.03 9.12
N THR A 79 -27.84 -32.45 8.06
CA THR A 79 -28.45 -31.30 7.39
C THR A 79 -29.75 -31.68 6.68
N PRO A 80 -30.68 -30.74 6.48
CA PRO A 80 -31.92 -31.02 5.74
C PRO A 80 -31.66 -31.60 4.34
N LEU A 81 -30.63 -31.14 3.62
CA LEU A 81 -30.27 -31.68 2.30
C LEU A 81 -29.65 -33.07 2.37
N ALA A 82 -28.79 -33.34 3.37
CA ALA A 82 -28.24 -34.68 3.57
C ALA A 82 -29.34 -35.70 3.93
N LEU A 83 -30.28 -35.32 4.80
CA LEU A 83 -31.43 -36.15 5.15
C LEU A 83 -32.36 -36.39 3.94
N ALA A 84 -32.61 -35.36 3.13
CA ALA A 84 -33.40 -35.49 1.91
C ALA A 84 -32.74 -36.43 0.88
N ALA A 85 -31.42 -36.32 0.69
CA ALA A 85 -30.67 -37.23 -0.17
C ALA A 85 -30.69 -38.67 0.36
N ALA A 86 -30.56 -38.86 1.67
CA ALA A 86 -30.66 -40.19 2.29
C ALA A 86 -32.06 -40.82 2.13
N GLU A 87 -33.12 -40.02 2.27
CA GLU A 87 -34.50 -40.45 2.04
C GLU A 87 -34.74 -40.83 0.57
N ALA A 88 -34.32 -39.97 -0.37
CA ALA A 88 -34.43 -40.24 -1.80
C ALA A 88 -33.64 -41.49 -2.21
N LYS A 89 -32.48 -41.72 -1.59
CA LYS A 89 -31.69 -42.94 -1.78
C LYS A 89 -32.45 -44.18 -1.32
N ALA A 90 -33.04 -44.13 -0.14
CA ALA A 90 -33.83 -45.26 0.38
C ALA A 90 -35.03 -45.57 -0.53
N GLU A 91 -35.68 -44.54 -1.09
CA GLU A 91 -36.78 -44.69 -2.05
C GLU A 91 -36.31 -45.31 -3.36
N ALA A 92 -35.17 -44.86 -3.91
CA ALA A 92 -34.59 -45.40 -5.14
C ALA A 92 -34.15 -46.87 -4.96
N ASP A 93 -33.54 -47.21 -3.81
CA ASP A 93 -33.14 -48.58 -3.49
C ASP A 93 -34.37 -49.51 -3.35
N ALA A 94 -35.45 -49.02 -2.73
CA ALA A 94 -36.71 -49.76 -2.59
C ALA A 94 -37.41 -49.95 -3.96
N ALA A 95 -37.46 -48.91 -4.80
CA ALA A 95 -38.01 -48.99 -6.15
C ALA A 95 -37.19 -49.92 -7.05
N GLY A 96 -35.86 -49.91 -6.90
CA GLY A 96 -34.97 -50.88 -7.55
C GLY A 96 -35.30 -52.32 -7.19
N THR A 97 -35.47 -52.59 -5.90
CA THR A 97 -35.87 -53.92 -5.40
C THR A 97 -37.25 -54.34 -5.96
N ALA A 98 -38.22 -53.43 -5.96
CA ALA A 98 -39.56 -53.68 -6.50
C ALA A 98 -39.52 -53.98 -8.01
N LYS A 99 -38.69 -53.26 -8.77
CA LYS A 99 -38.49 -53.52 -10.19
C LYS A 99 -37.91 -54.91 -10.43
N THR A 100 -36.85 -55.29 -9.71
CA THR A 100 -36.26 -56.63 -9.83
C THR A 100 -37.29 -57.72 -9.55
N ALA A 101 -38.13 -57.54 -8.52
CA ALA A 101 -39.20 -58.50 -8.22
C ALA A 101 -40.27 -58.56 -9.33
N ALA A 102 -40.67 -57.42 -9.90
CA ALA A 102 -41.65 -57.37 -10.98
C ALA A 102 -41.12 -57.97 -12.29
N ASP A 103 -39.86 -57.71 -12.64
CA ASP A 103 -39.19 -58.32 -13.80
C ASP A 103 -39.13 -59.85 -13.64
N GLN A 104 -38.80 -60.34 -12.43
CA GLN A 104 -38.81 -61.78 -12.14
C GLN A 104 -40.21 -62.38 -12.27
N ALA A 105 -41.25 -61.69 -11.82
CA ALA A 105 -42.62 -62.14 -11.96
C ALA A 105 -43.05 -62.29 -13.44
N VAL A 106 -42.53 -61.45 -14.34
CA VAL A 106 -42.75 -61.61 -15.79
C VAL A 106 -42.09 -62.88 -16.31
N VAL A 107 -40.84 -63.15 -15.89
CA VAL A 107 -40.12 -64.37 -16.26
C VAL A 107 -40.88 -65.61 -15.77
N ASP A 108 -41.32 -65.60 -14.51
CA ASP A 108 -42.05 -66.71 -13.91
C ASP A 108 -43.41 -66.94 -14.59
N ALA A 109 -44.14 -65.86 -14.89
CA ALA A 109 -45.43 -65.95 -15.57
C ALA A 109 -45.28 -66.44 -17.03
N GLN A 110 -44.22 -66.02 -17.74
CA GLN A 110 -43.92 -66.52 -19.08
C GLN A 110 -43.57 -68.01 -19.03
N ALA A 111 -42.76 -68.44 -18.06
CA ALA A 111 -42.45 -69.86 -17.89
C ALA A 111 -43.70 -70.71 -17.60
N ALA A 112 -44.67 -70.17 -16.86
CA ALA A 112 -45.96 -70.83 -16.64
C ALA A 112 -46.79 -70.96 -17.93
N VAL A 113 -46.78 -69.92 -18.78
CA VAL A 113 -47.41 -69.98 -20.12
C VAL A 113 -46.73 -71.02 -21.00
N ASP A 114 -45.40 -71.06 -21.01
CA ASP A 114 -44.60 -71.99 -21.84
C ASP A 114 -44.74 -73.45 -21.40
N ALA A 115 -45.12 -73.70 -20.14
CA ALA A 115 -45.33 -75.04 -19.59
C ALA A 115 -46.69 -75.66 -19.96
N LEU A 116 -47.61 -74.87 -20.52
CA LEU A 116 -48.94 -75.36 -20.92
C LEU A 116 -48.84 -76.30 -22.13
N THR A 117 -49.70 -77.31 -22.12
CA THR A 117 -49.82 -78.36 -23.12
C THR A 117 -51.20 -78.35 -23.77
N ASP A 118 -51.41 -79.21 -24.77
CA ASP A 118 -52.71 -79.37 -25.42
C ASP A 118 -53.78 -80.03 -24.51
N GLU A 119 -53.35 -80.69 -23.44
CA GLU A 119 -54.26 -81.34 -22.46
C GLU A 119 -54.80 -80.36 -21.41
N ASP A 120 -54.18 -79.19 -21.24
CA ASP A 120 -54.62 -78.17 -20.29
C ASP A 120 -55.91 -77.46 -20.73
N THR A 121 -56.75 -77.10 -19.75
CA THR A 121 -58.08 -76.53 -20.02
C THR A 121 -57.98 -75.14 -20.64
N ALA A 122 -59.04 -74.73 -21.35
CA ALA A 122 -59.13 -73.38 -21.87
C ALA A 122 -59.06 -72.33 -20.75
N GLU A 123 -59.64 -72.63 -19.58
CA GLU A 123 -59.57 -71.76 -18.40
C GLU A 123 -58.13 -71.62 -17.88
N ASP A 124 -57.34 -72.71 -17.83
CA ASP A 124 -55.94 -72.66 -17.35
C ASP A 124 -55.06 -71.81 -18.28
N LYS A 125 -55.27 -71.95 -19.60
CA LYS A 125 -54.55 -71.16 -20.62
C LYS A 125 -54.88 -69.67 -20.51
N GLU A 126 -56.16 -69.34 -20.34
CA GLU A 126 -56.61 -67.95 -20.16
C GLU A 126 -56.05 -67.34 -18.87
N ALA A 127 -56.06 -68.10 -17.77
CA ALA A 127 -55.53 -67.66 -16.48
C ALA A 127 -54.02 -67.37 -16.53
N ALA A 128 -53.23 -68.24 -17.16
CA ALA A 128 -51.78 -68.03 -17.32
C ALA A 128 -51.47 -66.79 -18.19
N GLN A 129 -52.18 -66.63 -19.30
CA GLN A 129 -52.03 -65.46 -20.18
C GLN A 129 -52.42 -64.15 -19.46
N ALA A 130 -53.48 -64.18 -18.65
CA ALA A 130 -53.89 -63.05 -17.82
C ALA A 130 -52.84 -62.71 -16.75
N ALA A 131 -52.25 -63.73 -16.11
CA ALA A 131 -51.16 -63.55 -15.14
C ALA A 131 -49.92 -62.91 -15.79
N LEU A 132 -49.51 -63.37 -16.98
CA LEU A 132 -48.41 -62.76 -17.74
C LEU A 132 -48.70 -61.30 -18.09
N THR A 133 -49.91 -61.02 -18.60
CA THR A 133 -50.31 -59.63 -18.94
C THR A 133 -50.26 -58.73 -17.71
N LYS A 134 -50.72 -59.22 -16.56
CA LYS A 134 -50.65 -58.47 -15.30
C LYS A 134 -49.20 -58.25 -14.86
N ALA A 135 -48.36 -59.28 -14.90
CA ALA A 135 -46.95 -59.17 -14.53
C ALA A 135 -46.21 -58.17 -15.43
N GLN A 136 -46.48 -58.16 -16.73
CA GLN A 136 -45.92 -57.19 -17.67
C GLN A 136 -46.35 -55.76 -17.33
N ALA A 137 -47.63 -55.54 -17.01
CA ALA A 137 -48.12 -54.24 -16.59
C ALA A 137 -47.48 -53.77 -15.26
N ASP A 138 -47.34 -54.67 -14.29
CA ASP A 138 -46.69 -54.38 -13.01
C ASP A 138 -45.19 -54.06 -13.21
N ALA A 139 -44.49 -54.76 -14.11
CA ALA A 139 -43.10 -54.47 -14.45
C ALA A 139 -42.91 -53.09 -15.09
N VAL A 140 -43.80 -52.70 -16.01
CA VAL A 140 -43.79 -51.34 -16.59
C VAL A 140 -44.05 -50.28 -15.52
N ALA A 141 -44.98 -50.52 -14.60
CA ALA A 141 -45.25 -49.60 -13.50
C ALA A 141 -44.06 -49.48 -12.53
N ALA A 142 -43.39 -50.60 -12.22
CA ALA A 142 -42.21 -50.62 -11.37
C ALA A 142 -41.00 -49.92 -12.02
N ASP A 143 -40.82 -50.07 -13.34
CA ASP A 143 -39.79 -49.36 -14.11
C ASP A 143 -40.01 -47.83 -14.09
N ALA A 144 -41.26 -47.39 -14.28
CA ALA A 144 -41.61 -45.98 -14.18
C ALA A 144 -41.39 -45.44 -12.76
N ALA A 145 -41.77 -46.20 -11.73
CA ALA A 145 -41.54 -45.83 -10.33
C ALA A 145 -40.04 -45.74 -10.00
N LYS A 146 -39.23 -46.69 -10.49
CA LYS A 146 -37.78 -46.64 -10.34
C LYS A 146 -37.19 -45.40 -11.01
N THR A 147 -37.58 -45.12 -12.25
CA THR A 147 -37.10 -43.94 -12.98
C THR A 147 -37.43 -42.65 -12.22
N ALA A 148 -38.64 -42.54 -11.65
CA ALA A 148 -39.02 -41.38 -10.85
C ALA A 148 -38.20 -41.26 -9.55
N ALA A 149 -37.95 -42.38 -8.85
CA ALA A 149 -37.16 -42.40 -7.63
C ALA A 149 -35.68 -42.08 -7.88
N ASP A 150 -35.09 -42.63 -8.93
CA ASP A 150 -33.71 -42.32 -9.35
C ASP A 150 -33.58 -40.83 -9.72
N THR A 151 -34.56 -40.26 -10.44
CA THR A 151 -34.60 -38.82 -10.76
C THR A 151 -34.62 -37.97 -9.48
N LYS A 152 -35.45 -38.35 -8.50
CA LYS A 152 -35.56 -37.65 -7.22
C LYS A 152 -34.25 -37.72 -6.42
N LEU A 153 -33.56 -38.86 -6.46
CA LEU A 153 -32.24 -39.01 -5.84
C LEU A 153 -31.21 -38.09 -6.51
N GLU A 154 -31.15 -38.06 -7.84
CA GLU A 154 -30.24 -37.19 -8.57
C GLU A 154 -30.46 -35.71 -8.23
N GLU A 155 -31.73 -35.26 -8.17
CA GLU A 155 -32.07 -33.89 -7.76
C GLU A 155 -31.65 -33.59 -6.31
N ALA A 156 -31.84 -34.53 -5.39
CA ALA A 156 -31.49 -34.35 -3.98
C ALA A 156 -29.98 -34.32 -3.75
N ASP A 157 -29.23 -35.23 -4.38
CA ASP A 157 -27.76 -35.24 -4.33
C ASP A 157 -27.18 -33.98 -4.95
N LYS A 158 -27.72 -33.55 -6.11
CA LYS A 158 -27.32 -32.30 -6.76
C LYS A 158 -27.51 -31.10 -5.83
N ALA A 159 -28.68 -30.98 -5.19
CA ALA A 159 -28.93 -29.88 -4.26
C ALA A 159 -27.95 -29.86 -3.09
N ARG A 160 -27.67 -31.03 -2.49
CA ARG A 160 -26.67 -31.16 -1.41
C ARG A 160 -25.28 -30.76 -1.86
N ASP A 161 -24.86 -31.24 -3.02
CA ASP A 161 -23.52 -30.99 -3.52
C ASP A 161 -23.34 -29.53 -3.97
N ASP A 162 -24.37 -28.90 -4.56
CA ASP A 162 -24.37 -27.47 -4.89
C ASP A 162 -24.17 -26.62 -3.61
N GLU A 163 -24.84 -26.94 -2.49
CA GLU A 163 -24.64 -26.25 -1.20
C GLU A 163 -23.20 -26.41 -0.67
N ARG A 164 -22.65 -27.62 -0.73
CA ARG A 164 -21.28 -27.91 -0.28
C ARG A 164 -20.24 -27.18 -1.12
N VAL A 165 -20.46 -27.11 -2.43
CA VAL A 165 -19.60 -26.38 -3.36
C VAL A 165 -19.65 -24.87 -3.06
N ASP A 166 -20.84 -24.31 -2.83
CA ASP A 166 -20.98 -22.90 -2.51
C ASP A 166 -20.30 -22.52 -1.20
N ALA A 167 -20.48 -23.31 -0.13
CA ALA A 167 -19.75 -23.11 1.13
C ALA A 167 -18.22 -23.19 0.94
N SER A 168 -17.74 -24.13 0.13
CA SER A 168 -16.32 -24.28 -0.17
C SER A 168 -15.76 -23.09 -0.96
N ARG A 169 -16.53 -22.54 -1.92
CA ARG A 169 -16.18 -21.32 -2.64
C ARG A 169 -16.09 -20.13 -1.70
N THR A 170 -17.04 -19.98 -0.77
CA THR A 170 -17.01 -18.91 0.24
C THR A 170 -15.75 -19.02 1.11
N LEU A 171 -15.41 -20.21 1.59
CA LEU A 171 -14.16 -20.42 2.35
C LEU A 171 -12.91 -20.08 1.53
N HIS A 172 -12.88 -20.46 0.25
CA HIS A 172 -11.77 -20.13 -0.62
C HIS A 172 -11.59 -18.61 -0.80
N LEU A 173 -12.68 -17.87 -1.01
CA LEU A 173 -12.65 -16.41 -1.10
C LEU A 173 -12.23 -15.77 0.23
N ALA A 174 -12.72 -16.27 1.36
CA ALA A 174 -12.34 -15.78 2.68
C ALA A 174 -10.83 -15.97 2.94
N LYS A 175 -10.27 -17.14 2.58
CA LYS A 175 -8.82 -17.39 2.64
C LYS A 175 -8.00 -16.43 1.79
N GLN A 176 -8.47 -16.12 0.58
CA GLN A 176 -7.81 -15.13 -0.27
C GLN A 176 -7.84 -13.73 0.36
N ALA A 177 -8.99 -13.33 0.93
CA ALA A 177 -9.13 -12.06 1.63
C ALA A 177 -8.22 -11.97 2.86
N THR A 178 -8.16 -13.03 3.69
CA THR A 178 -7.23 -13.09 4.83
C THR A 178 -5.78 -12.95 4.39
N LYS A 179 -5.38 -13.63 3.31
CA LYS A 179 -4.02 -13.56 2.78
C LYS A 179 -3.68 -12.15 2.27
N ALA A 180 -4.60 -11.50 1.56
CA ALA A 180 -4.41 -10.13 1.09
C ALA A 180 -4.31 -9.15 2.26
N ALA A 181 -5.23 -9.24 3.23
CA ALA A 181 -5.22 -8.38 4.42
C ALA A 181 -3.97 -8.59 5.29
N LEU A 182 -3.43 -9.81 5.35
CA LEU A 182 -2.16 -10.07 6.03
C LEU A 182 -1.00 -9.35 5.35
N ALA A 183 -0.92 -9.43 4.01
CA ALA A 183 0.13 -8.75 3.26
C ALA A 183 0.05 -7.21 3.44
N ASP A 184 -1.16 -6.64 3.41
CA ASP A 184 -1.37 -5.21 3.65
C ASP A 184 -0.98 -4.81 5.09
N LYS A 185 -1.31 -5.66 6.07
CA LYS A 185 -0.89 -5.46 7.47
C LYS A 185 0.63 -5.51 7.60
N GLU A 186 1.29 -6.52 7.03
CA GLU A 186 2.75 -6.67 7.08
C GLU A 186 3.44 -5.47 6.41
N ALA A 187 2.95 -5.01 5.26
CA ALA A 187 3.47 -3.82 4.60
C ALA A 187 3.28 -2.54 5.43
N ALA A 188 2.13 -2.38 6.10
CA ALA A 188 1.88 -1.24 6.98
C ALA A 188 2.76 -1.27 8.25
N ASP A 189 2.94 -2.46 8.84
CA ASP A 189 3.83 -2.67 10.00
C ASP A 189 5.30 -2.42 9.62
N GLU A 190 5.75 -2.87 8.44
CA GLU A 190 7.10 -2.63 7.92
C GLU A 190 7.34 -1.14 7.64
N ALA A 191 6.38 -0.46 7.00
CA ALA A 191 6.47 0.97 6.76
C ALA A 191 6.54 1.77 8.06
N LEU A 192 5.75 1.38 9.08
CA LEU A 192 5.80 1.97 10.41
C LEU A 192 7.14 1.70 11.11
N ALA A 193 7.64 0.46 11.04
CA ALA A 193 8.92 0.09 11.64
C ALA A 193 10.06 0.88 11.01
N LYS A 194 10.10 0.96 9.68
CA LYS A 194 11.09 1.75 8.95
C LYS A 194 11.00 3.24 9.28
N ALA A 195 9.81 3.81 9.39
CA ALA A 195 9.65 5.21 9.78
C ALA A 195 10.08 5.47 11.23
N LYS A 196 9.92 4.48 12.12
CA LYS A 196 10.43 4.55 13.50
C LYS A 196 11.94 4.39 13.57
N GLU A 197 12.53 3.55 12.73
CA GLU A 197 13.97 3.41 12.58
C GLU A 197 14.59 4.68 11.99
N GLU A 198 14.05 5.22 10.89
CA GLU A 198 14.46 6.52 10.32
C GLU A 198 14.37 7.64 11.38
N ALA A 199 13.31 7.68 12.19
CA ALA A 199 13.18 8.66 13.26
C ALA A 199 14.05 8.39 14.50
N ALA A 200 14.50 7.15 14.71
CA ALA A 200 15.45 6.80 15.77
C ALA A 200 16.89 7.11 15.33
N GLU A 201 17.22 6.89 14.06
CA GLU A 201 18.51 7.26 13.45
C GLU A 201 18.64 8.79 13.28
N GLU A 202 17.54 9.51 13.01
CA GLU A 202 17.49 10.99 13.13
C GLU A 202 17.49 11.46 14.60
N GLY A 203 17.42 10.54 15.57
CA GLY A 203 17.48 10.80 17.02
C GLY A 203 18.75 10.30 17.72
N GLU A 204 19.65 9.60 17.04
CA GLU A 204 20.87 9.04 17.64
C GLU A 204 22.16 9.83 17.33
N ASP A 205 22.10 10.94 16.58
CA ASP A 205 23.25 11.84 16.38
C ASP A 205 23.03 13.32 16.78
N ASP A 206 21.84 13.74 17.28
CA ASP A 206 21.56 15.17 17.54
C ASP A 206 20.83 15.51 18.87
N GLU A 207 20.58 14.56 19.78
CA GLU A 207 19.99 14.86 21.10
C GLU A 207 21.04 15.22 22.16
N ASP A 208 21.55 16.46 22.09
CA ASP A 208 21.87 17.34 23.26
C ASP A 208 22.47 18.71 22.85
N CYS A 209 22.68 18.96 21.55
CA CYS A 209 23.31 20.20 21.08
C CYS A 209 22.28 21.28 20.75
N VAL A 210 22.18 22.30 21.61
CA VAL A 210 21.21 23.40 21.45
C VAL A 210 21.79 24.48 20.52
N PRO A 211 21.05 24.96 19.49
CA PRO A 211 21.49 26.09 18.69
C PRO A 211 21.83 27.30 19.57
N GLU A 212 23.02 27.87 19.36
CA GLU A 212 23.53 29.03 20.08
C GLU A 212 23.61 30.23 19.11
N PRO A 213 22.61 31.12 19.09
CA PRO A 213 22.57 32.26 18.16
C PRO A 213 23.74 33.24 18.31
N LYS A 214 24.49 33.17 19.42
CA LYS A 214 25.67 33.99 19.63
C LYS A 214 26.96 33.29 19.17
N LEU A 215 26.92 32.05 18.70
CA LEU A 215 28.02 31.43 17.95
C LEU A 215 27.86 31.80 16.48
N THR A 216 28.75 32.65 15.96
CA THR A 216 28.64 33.15 14.59
C THR A 216 29.89 32.85 13.78
N THR A 217 29.71 32.49 12.52
CA THR A 217 30.76 32.28 11.53
C THR A 217 30.68 33.36 10.47
N VAL A 218 31.80 33.98 10.11
CA VAL A 218 31.83 35.05 9.08
C VAL A 218 33.01 34.83 8.15
N VAL A 219 32.75 34.77 6.84
CA VAL A 219 33.81 34.71 5.83
C VAL A 219 34.21 36.13 5.40
N THR A 220 35.51 36.38 5.34
CA THR A 220 36.08 37.65 4.84
C THR A 220 37.19 37.42 3.83
N GLY A 221 37.23 38.25 2.78
CA GLY A 221 38.27 38.19 1.75
C GLY A 221 38.09 37.08 0.70
N LEU A 222 36.98 36.35 0.69
CA LEU A 222 36.63 35.47 -0.42
C LEU A 222 36.24 36.34 -1.63
N PRO A 223 36.93 36.24 -2.78
CA PRO A 223 36.57 37.03 -3.95
C PRO A 223 35.22 36.59 -4.53
N SER A 224 34.43 37.54 -5.05
CA SER A 224 33.18 37.23 -5.77
C SER A 224 33.40 36.50 -7.10
N THR A 225 34.66 36.37 -7.54
CA THR A 225 35.04 35.62 -8.74
C THR A 225 36.42 34.99 -8.55
N VAL A 226 36.52 33.68 -8.78
CA VAL A 226 37.75 32.90 -8.72
C VAL A 226 38.05 32.34 -10.10
N VAL A 227 39.28 32.51 -10.58
CA VAL A 227 39.67 32.08 -11.93
C VAL A 227 40.18 30.64 -11.88
N ALA A 228 39.73 29.79 -12.79
CA ALA A 228 40.21 28.42 -12.94
C ALA A 228 41.75 28.38 -13.10
N GLY A 229 42.40 27.51 -12.33
CA GLY A 229 43.85 27.39 -12.23
C GLY A 229 44.51 28.35 -11.23
N THR A 230 43.72 29.04 -10.40
CA THR A 230 44.24 29.94 -9.35
C THR A 230 43.91 29.45 -7.95
N LYS A 231 44.59 30.03 -6.96
CA LYS A 231 44.35 29.81 -5.54
C LYS A 231 44.10 31.15 -4.86
N VAL A 232 43.04 31.25 -4.08
CA VAL A 232 42.66 32.45 -3.33
C VAL A 232 42.64 32.13 -1.86
N ASN A 233 43.19 33.02 -1.03
CA ASN A 233 43.16 32.88 0.42
C ASN A 233 42.10 33.81 0.99
N PHE A 234 41.36 33.33 1.96
CA PHE A 234 40.34 34.07 2.69
C PHE A 234 40.35 33.67 4.16
N LYS A 235 39.45 34.21 4.96
CA LYS A 235 39.36 33.89 6.39
C LYS A 235 37.95 33.48 6.76
N LEU A 236 37.85 32.48 7.63
CA LEU A 236 36.64 32.16 8.38
C LEU A 236 36.85 32.64 9.82
N ARG A 237 36.05 33.60 10.27
CA ARG A 237 36.03 34.03 11.67
C ARG A 237 34.95 33.28 12.41
N VAL A 238 35.32 32.57 13.46
CA VAL A 238 34.36 31.96 14.40
C VAL A 238 34.35 32.80 15.67
N THR A 239 33.17 33.24 16.11
CA THR A 239 33.01 34.14 17.26
C THR A 239 32.07 33.53 18.28
N ASN A 240 32.54 33.42 19.52
CA ASN A 240 31.70 33.12 20.67
C ASN A 240 31.20 34.44 21.27
N GLY A 241 29.98 34.83 20.93
CA GLY A 241 29.32 36.02 21.46
C GLY A 241 28.64 35.82 22.83
N THR A 242 28.73 34.63 23.41
CA THR A 242 28.19 34.35 24.75
C THR A 242 29.13 34.85 25.85
N ASP A 243 28.67 34.79 27.11
CA ASP A 243 29.51 35.07 28.28
C ASP A 243 30.23 33.82 28.83
N LYS A 244 30.01 32.65 28.21
CA LYS A 244 30.57 31.37 28.65
C LYS A 244 31.73 30.95 27.75
N THR A 245 32.65 30.17 28.29
CA THR A 245 33.70 29.52 27.49
C THR A 245 33.11 28.33 26.74
N MET A 246 33.53 28.16 25.49
CA MET A 246 33.34 26.94 24.69
C MET A 246 34.65 26.15 24.73
N ASP A 247 34.66 24.89 25.14
CA ASP A 247 35.91 24.15 25.42
C ASP A 247 36.56 23.62 24.14
N GLU A 248 35.76 23.08 23.23
CA GLU A 248 36.17 22.69 21.87
C GLU A 248 35.22 23.32 20.86
N VAL A 249 35.75 23.97 19.83
CA VAL A 249 34.96 24.58 18.75
C VAL A 249 35.35 23.94 17.42
N PHE A 250 34.37 23.49 16.66
CA PHE A 250 34.50 22.77 15.40
C PHE A 250 34.00 23.66 14.26
N PRO A 251 34.90 24.35 13.52
CA PRO A 251 34.50 25.06 12.32
C PRO A 251 34.11 24.07 11.23
N PHE A 252 32.94 24.30 10.64
CA PHE A 252 32.46 23.60 9.46
C PHE A 252 32.66 24.50 8.24
N ALA A 253 33.18 23.95 7.15
CA ALA A 253 33.18 24.64 5.87
C ALA A 253 33.11 23.68 4.69
N TYR A 254 32.21 23.93 3.75
CA TYR A 254 32.07 23.13 2.54
C TYR A 254 32.00 24.05 1.31
N VAL A 255 32.50 23.58 0.17
CA VAL A 255 32.37 24.30 -1.10
C VAL A 255 31.63 23.42 -2.09
N HIS A 256 30.57 23.98 -2.67
CA HIS A 256 29.85 23.37 -3.78
C HIS A 256 30.03 24.22 -5.03
N ALA A 257 30.22 23.59 -6.19
CA ALA A 257 30.36 24.26 -7.45
C ALA A 257 29.60 23.55 -8.57
N THR A 258 29.04 24.33 -9.48
CA THR A 258 28.37 23.83 -10.67
C THR A 258 28.84 24.57 -11.92
N ASP A 259 28.61 23.99 -13.09
CA ASP A 259 28.70 24.76 -14.32
C ASP A 259 27.64 25.88 -14.38
N LYS A 260 27.67 26.69 -15.44
CA LYS A 260 26.70 27.79 -15.63
C LYS A 260 25.24 27.34 -15.70
N SER A 261 24.98 26.08 -16.06
CA SER A 261 23.62 25.55 -16.15
C SER A 261 23.07 25.16 -14.77
N GLY A 262 23.94 24.93 -13.79
CA GLY A 262 23.56 24.41 -12.48
C GLY A 262 23.26 22.91 -12.47
N LEU A 263 23.47 22.21 -13.59
CA LEU A 263 23.11 20.80 -13.75
C LEU A 263 24.31 19.85 -13.63
N ASN A 264 25.53 20.35 -13.88
CA ASN A 264 26.75 19.55 -13.76
C ASN A 264 27.55 20.04 -12.57
N ASP A 265 27.82 19.11 -11.66
CA ASP A 265 28.65 19.28 -10.48
C ASP A 265 30.14 19.45 -10.85
N LEU A 266 30.84 20.32 -10.13
CA LEU A 266 32.27 20.64 -10.31
C LEU A 266 33.07 20.47 -9.01
N ASP A 267 32.53 19.79 -8.00
CA ASP A 267 33.11 19.69 -6.65
C ASP A 267 34.51 19.07 -6.66
N ASP A 268 34.73 18.07 -7.54
CA ASP A 268 36.05 17.45 -7.75
C ASP A 268 37.13 18.43 -8.28
N LEU A 269 36.72 19.61 -8.77
CA LEU A 269 37.59 20.64 -9.35
C LEU A 269 37.77 21.86 -8.44
N VAL A 270 37.14 21.87 -7.26
CA VAL A 270 37.25 22.94 -6.26
C VAL A 270 37.74 22.37 -4.93
N HIS A 271 38.91 22.84 -4.50
CA HIS A 271 39.60 22.29 -3.34
C HIS A 271 39.64 23.32 -2.22
N LEU A 272 38.86 23.08 -1.17
CA LEU A 272 38.87 23.90 0.04
C LEU A 272 39.93 23.41 1.03
N GLN A 273 40.73 24.34 1.53
CA GLN A 273 41.84 24.06 2.42
C GLN A 273 41.84 25.04 3.58
N TRP A 274 42.36 24.59 4.71
CA TRP A 274 42.45 25.40 5.92
C TRP A 274 43.83 25.26 6.57
N SER A 275 44.14 26.19 7.47
CA SER A 275 45.35 26.18 8.28
C SER A 275 45.06 26.84 9.62
N SER A 276 45.47 26.20 10.70
CA SER A 276 45.49 26.83 12.03
C SER A 276 46.35 28.10 12.01
N GLY A 277 45.97 29.11 12.81
CA GLY A 277 46.54 30.46 12.74
C GLY A 277 48.08 30.53 12.91
N SER A 278 48.67 29.55 13.60
CA SER A 278 50.11 29.40 13.87
C SER A 278 50.85 28.47 12.89
N SER A 279 50.12 27.66 12.09
CA SER A 279 50.71 26.74 11.12
C SER A 279 50.96 27.43 9.77
N SER A 280 51.98 26.95 9.05
CA SER A 280 52.23 27.24 7.63
C SER A 280 51.82 26.08 6.71
N LYS A 281 51.36 24.96 7.29
CA LYS A 281 50.89 23.78 6.57
C LYS A 281 49.39 23.91 6.32
N TRP A 282 48.99 23.65 5.09
CA TRP A 282 47.60 23.62 4.67
C TRP A 282 47.07 22.19 4.72
N GLN A 283 45.90 22.02 5.30
CA GLN A 283 45.12 20.79 5.31
C GLN A 283 43.95 20.95 4.34
N ASN A 284 43.55 19.88 3.67
CA ASN A 284 42.26 19.88 2.97
C ASN A 284 41.17 19.86 4.04
N VAL A 285 40.05 20.52 3.77
CA VAL A 285 38.83 20.16 4.48
C VAL A 285 38.45 18.77 3.97
N ASP A 286 38.28 17.81 4.88
CA ASP A 286 38.11 16.40 4.53
C ASP A 286 36.66 16.07 4.14
N ASN A 287 36.38 14.78 3.94
CA ASN A 287 35.10 14.28 3.46
C ASN A 287 33.94 14.39 4.49
N GLU A 288 34.24 14.76 5.74
CA GLU A 288 33.23 15.05 6.77
C GLU A 288 32.95 16.56 6.88
N ASN A 289 33.70 17.40 6.13
CA ASN A 289 33.57 18.86 6.04
C ASN A 289 33.85 19.64 7.33
N TYR A 290 34.35 18.97 8.36
CA TYR A 290 34.82 19.56 9.61
C TYR A 290 36.33 19.83 9.57
N MET A 291 36.76 20.88 10.26
CA MET A 291 38.17 21.15 10.53
C MET A 291 38.56 20.54 11.88
N ASP A 292 39.84 20.27 12.10
CA ASP A 292 40.31 19.87 13.44
C ASP A 292 39.85 20.92 14.47
N PRO A 293 39.48 20.48 15.69
CA PRO A 293 38.95 21.37 16.70
C PRO A 293 39.92 22.51 17.01
N ILE A 294 39.36 23.71 17.11
CA ILE A 294 40.07 24.85 17.65
C ILE A 294 39.96 24.79 19.18
N SER A 295 41.10 24.95 19.84
CA SER A 295 41.19 25.03 21.30
C SER A 295 40.22 26.07 21.88
N SER A 296 39.74 25.82 23.10
CA SER A 296 38.88 26.68 23.93
C SER A 296 38.75 28.15 23.53
N LEU A 297 37.51 28.56 23.24
CA LEU A 297 37.13 29.90 22.86
C LEU A 297 36.33 30.57 23.99
N LYS A 298 36.96 31.54 24.65
CA LYS A 298 36.34 32.31 25.74
C LYS A 298 35.13 33.12 25.26
N GLY A 299 34.20 33.40 26.18
CA GLY A 299 33.09 34.31 25.91
C GLY A 299 33.56 35.67 25.41
N GLY A 300 32.92 36.17 24.36
CA GLY A 300 33.28 37.39 23.63
C GLY A 300 34.52 37.29 22.72
N ALA A 301 35.20 36.14 22.67
CA ALA A 301 36.39 35.96 21.85
C ALA A 301 36.06 35.48 20.43
N HIS A 302 37.02 35.64 19.51
CA HIS A 302 36.94 35.11 18.17
C HIS A 302 38.28 34.53 17.73
N VAL A 303 38.23 33.66 16.73
CA VAL A 303 39.40 33.10 16.05
C VAL A 303 39.25 33.27 14.55
N ASP A 304 40.32 33.68 13.87
CA ASP A 304 40.41 33.74 12.41
C ASP A 304 41.10 32.47 11.89
N VAL A 305 40.35 31.57 11.26
CA VAL A 305 40.88 30.41 10.53
C VAL A 305 41.33 30.87 9.14
N LYS A 306 42.55 30.49 8.74
CA LYS A 306 43.04 30.77 7.40
C LYS A 306 42.46 29.75 6.44
N MET A 307 41.77 30.24 5.41
CA MET A 307 41.16 29.42 4.38
C MET A 307 41.83 29.66 3.03
N ARG A 308 41.80 28.65 2.17
CA ARG A 308 42.25 28.73 0.79
C ARG A 308 41.37 27.89 -0.10
N LEU A 309 40.86 28.51 -1.16
CA LEU A 309 40.16 27.83 -2.24
C LEU A 309 41.11 27.74 -3.44
N ALA A 310 41.33 26.52 -3.92
CA ALA A 310 42.04 26.25 -5.17
C ALA A 310 41.06 25.73 -6.20
N VAL A 311 41.03 26.34 -7.39
CA VAL A 311 40.18 25.89 -8.50
C VAL A 311 41.09 25.31 -9.57
N ASP A 312 40.80 24.09 -10.00
CA ASP A 312 41.61 23.41 -11.01
C ASP A 312 41.57 24.12 -12.35
N ALA A 313 42.66 24.02 -13.11
CA ALA A 313 42.79 24.70 -14.40
C ALA A 313 41.83 24.17 -15.47
N SER A 314 41.29 22.97 -15.27
CA SER A 314 40.27 22.31 -16.10
C SER A 314 38.84 22.74 -15.77
N ALA A 315 38.61 23.46 -14.66
CA ALA A 315 37.28 23.87 -14.27
C ALA A 315 36.65 24.78 -15.35
N PRO A 316 35.44 24.44 -15.85
CA PRO A 316 34.70 25.33 -16.74
C PRO A 316 34.24 26.57 -15.98
N ALA A 317 33.79 27.59 -16.70
CA ALA A 317 33.12 28.71 -16.05
C ALA A 317 31.80 28.24 -15.43
N GLY A 318 31.49 28.74 -14.23
CA GLY A 318 30.42 28.20 -13.40
C GLY A 318 30.11 29.06 -12.19
N ASN A 319 29.35 28.50 -11.26
CA ASN A 319 28.97 29.12 -10.00
C ASN A 319 29.56 28.29 -8.86
N GLY A 320 29.92 28.94 -7.76
CA GLY A 320 30.34 28.26 -6.55
C GLY A 320 29.72 28.93 -5.33
N VAL A 321 29.55 28.16 -4.27
CA VAL A 321 29.10 28.64 -2.99
C VAL A 321 29.96 27.98 -1.91
N THR A 322 30.46 28.78 -0.99
CA THR A 322 31.10 28.28 0.23
C THR A 322 30.10 28.38 1.37
N PHE A 323 29.81 27.27 2.02
CA PHE A 323 28.99 27.18 3.21
C PHE A 323 29.88 27.14 4.45
N VAL A 324 29.52 27.87 5.50
CA VAL A 324 30.23 27.85 6.78
C VAL A 324 29.26 27.78 7.95
N ALA A 325 29.64 27.02 8.97
CA ALA A 325 28.97 26.91 10.25
C ALA A 325 30.02 26.67 11.34
N GLY A 326 29.60 26.62 12.59
CA GLY A 326 30.49 26.25 13.68
C GLY A 326 29.73 25.61 14.82
N ASP A 327 30.31 24.56 15.36
CA ASP A 327 29.77 23.82 16.49
C ASP A 327 30.71 23.90 17.68
N TYR A 328 30.22 23.59 18.87
CA TYR A 328 31.03 23.46 20.05
C TYR A 328 30.62 22.28 20.91
N TRP A 329 31.62 21.74 21.61
CA TRP A 329 31.44 20.73 22.64
C TRP A 329 32.15 21.18 23.92
N ASN A 330 31.46 21.06 25.05
CA ASN A 330 32.04 21.37 26.35
C ASN A 330 32.31 20.09 27.15
N ASP A 331 33.30 20.14 28.03
CA ASP A 331 33.69 19.01 28.88
C ASP A 331 32.56 18.56 29.82
N ASN A 332 31.61 19.45 30.10
CA ASN A 332 30.44 19.18 30.93
C ASN A 332 29.29 18.48 30.19
N GLY A 333 29.49 18.11 28.92
CA GLY A 333 28.51 17.46 28.06
C GLY A 333 27.54 18.40 27.36
N SER A 334 27.60 19.72 27.60
CA SER A 334 26.80 20.68 26.83
C SER A 334 27.44 20.95 25.46
N CYS A 335 26.61 20.99 24.43
CA CYS A 335 27.05 21.29 23.08
C CYS A 335 26.03 22.19 22.37
N GLY A 336 26.39 22.65 21.18
CA GLY A 336 25.54 23.52 20.38
C GLY A 336 26.22 23.98 19.10
N GLY A 337 25.45 24.61 18.22
CA GLY A 337 25.92 25.06 16.91
C GLY A 337 25.43 26.44 16.55
N SER A 338 26.09 27.06 15.56
CA SER A 338 25.54 28.24 14.90
C SER A 338 24.18 27.88 14.27
N PRO A 339 23.14 28.71 14.44
CA PRO A 339 21.79 28.35 14.03
C PRO A 339 21.60 28.24 12.51
N ASP A 340 22.47 28.90 11.74
CA ASP A 340 22.35 29.02 10.30
C ASP A 340 23.63 28.52 9.61
N LEU A 341 23.47 27.82 8.49
CA LEU A 341 24.55 27.54 7.54
C LEU A 341 24.69 28.73 6.59
N GLU A 342 25.75 29.52 6.73
CA GLU A 342 25.94 30.73 5.94
C GLU A 342 26.57 30.43 4.57
N GLY A 343 25.89 30.81 3.48
CA GLY A 343 26.38 30.67 2.11
C GLY A 343 27.02 31.94 1.55
N TYR A 344 28.22 31.79 0.98
CA TYR A 344 28.98 32.84 0.29
C TYR A 344 29.15 32.47 -1.18
N GLU A 345 28.37 33.10 -2.04
CA GLU A 345 28.36 32.83 -3.49
C GLU A 345 29.55 33.51 -4.20
N PHE A 346 30.18 32.80 -5.13
CA PHE A 346 31.21 33.30 -6.01
C PHE A 346 31.08 32.71 -7.43
N LEU A 347 31.65 33.38 -8.42
CA LEU A 347 31.69 32.87 -9.79
C LEU A 347 33.01 32.16 -10.08
N ILE A 348 32.96 31.06 -10.83
CA ILE A 348 34.14 30.43 -11.41
C ILE A 348 34.32 30.98 -12.82
N ALA A 349 35.43 31.70 -13.05
CA ALA A 349 35.78 32.22 -14.36
C ALA A 349 36.73 31.26 -15.09
N ALA A 350 36.55 31.11 -16.40
CA ALA A 350 37.44 30.29 -17.21
C ALA A 350 38.89 30.78 -17.15
N LYS A 351 39.85 29.87 -17.30
CA LYS A 351 41.29 30.14 -17.26
C LYS A 351 41.68 31.32 -18.18
N GLY A 352 42.50 32.23 -17.66
CA GLY A 352 42.99 33.39 -18.41
C GLY A 352 42.03 34.59 -18.42
N SER A 353 40.86 34.48 -17.78
CA SER A 353 39.95 35.61 -17.56
C SER A 353 40.55 36.61 -16.57
N LYS A 354 40.22 37.90 -16.73
CA LYS A 354 40.60 38.93 -15.75
C LYS A 354 39.71 38.79 -14.51
N PRO A 355 40.28 38.78 -13.29
CA PRO A 355 39.47 38.73 -12.07
C PRO A 355 38.59 39.97 -11.97
N VAL A 356 37.30 39.77 -11.68
CA VAL A 356 36.37 40.86 -11.34
C VAL A 356 36.64 41.26 -9.89
N LYS A 357 36.72 42.57 -9.62
CA LYS A 357 36.91 43.07 -8.25
C LYS A 357 35.58 43.02 -7.50
N GLY A 358 35.59 42.33 -6.37
CA GLY A 358 34.46 42.20 -5.45
C GLY A 358 34.75 41.14 -4.41
N GLU A 359 34.13 41.24 -3.24
CA GLU A 359 34.13 40.19 -2.22
C GLU A 359 32.76 39.49 -2.26
N ALA A 360 32.77 38.18 -2.05
CA ALA A 360 31.56 37.40 -1.86
C ALA A 360 30.88 37.86 -0.58
N THR A 361 29.59 38.15 -0.65
CA THR A 361 28.78 38.55 0.50
C THR A 361 27.88 37.39 0.92
N PRO A 362 27.55 37.27 2.21
CA PRO A 362 26.58 36.29 2.66
C PRO A 362 25.23 36.59 1.99
N GLY A 363 24.60 35.57 1.43
CA GLY A 363 23.27 35.66 0.84
C GLY A 363 22.33 34.65 1.49
N PRO A 364 21.00 34.90 1.52
CA PRO A 364 20.07 33.82 1.81
C PRO A 364 20.32 32.71 0.78
N VAL A 365 20.46 31.47 1.25
CA VAL A 365 20.53 30.31 0.35
C VAL A 365 19.20 30.28 -0.41
N LYS A 366 19.18 30.84 -1.62
CA LYS A 366 17.99 30.80 -2.46
C LYS A 366 17.86 29.37 -2.95
N SER A 367 17.00 28.59 -2.30
CA SER A 367 16.26 27.57 -3.03
C SER A 367 15.68 28.27 -4.26
N ASN A 368 15.98 27.78 -5.46
CA ASN A 368 15.36 28.26 -6.69
C ASN A 368 13.88 27.81 -6.71
N THR A 369 13.08 28.34 -5.79
CA THR A 369 11.63 28.37 -5.91
C THR A 369 11.29 29.68 -6.64
N PRO A 370 10.56 29.65 -7.78
CA PRO A 370 10.14 30.86 -8.46
C PRO A 370 9.33 31.74 -7.50
N ASP A 371 9.73 33.01 -7.39
CA ASP A 371 9.06 34.07 -6.64
C ASP A 371 7.67 34.34 -7.26
N VAL A 372 6.63 33.68 -6.74
CA VAL A 372 5.24 34.00 -7.08
C VAL A 372 4.72 34.97 -6.02
N LYS A 373 5.02 36.24 -6.23
CA LYS A 373 4.39 37.34 -5.49
C LYS A 373 2.86 37.32 -5.75
N PRO A 374 1.99 37.29 -4.72
CA PRO A 374 0.56 37.44 -4.94
C PRO A 374 0.27 38.88 -5.38
N GLN A 375 -0.18 39.04 -6.62
CA GLN A 375 -0.69 40.31 -7.10
C GLN A 375 -2.11 40.51 -6.54
N SER A 376 -2.25 41.49 -5.65
CA SER A 376 -3.55 41.95 -5.17
C SER A 376 -4.38 42.49 -6.33
N ALA A 377 -5.59 41.97 -6.49
CA ALA A 377 -6.61 42.55 -7.35
C ALA A 377 -7.98 42.40 -6.69
N SER A 378 -8.40 43.45 -5.99
CA SER A 378 -9.81 43.82 -5.89
C SER A 378 -10.38 43.93 -7.29
N SER A 379 -11.44 43.17 -7.59
CA SER A 379 -12.63 43.56 -8.35
C SER A 379 -13.44 42.31 -8.69
N ALA A 380 -14.60 42.15 -8.05
CA ALA A 380 -15.61 41.23 -8.54
C ALA A 380 -16.13 41.69 -9.92
N PRO A 381 -16.47 40.74 -10.80
CA PRO A 381 -17.75 40.87 -11.47
C PRO A 381 -18.58 39.58 -11.39
N VAL A 382 -19.85 39.83 -11.14
CA VAL A 382 -21.01 38.95 -11.24
C VAL A 382 -21.18 38.40 -12.66
N GLY A 383 -21.52 37.11 -12.78
CA GLY A 383 -21.90 36.51 -14.07
C GLY A 383 -22.16 35.00 -13.97
N SER A 384 -23.40 34.63 -13.63
CA SER A 384 -23.92 33.27 -13.82
C SER A 384 -24.46 33.14 -15.24
N LEU A 385 -24.22 31.98 -15.89
CA LEU A 385 -24.88 31.34 -17.06
C LEU A 385 -23.83 30.40 -17.69
N ALA A 386 -24.05 29.16 -18.10
CA ALA A 386 -25.16 28.21 -18.04
C ALA A 386 -24.58 26.81 -18.36
N ALA A 387 -25.27 25.76 -17.92
CA ALA A 387 -24.92 24.37 -18.20
C ALA A 387 -25.25 23.96 -19.65
N THR A 388 -24.26 23.39 -20.33
CA THR A 388 -24.34 22.36 -21.38
C THR A 388 -23.00 21.61 -21.29
N GLY A 389 -22.85 20.31 -21.08
CA GLY A 389 -23.68 19.16 -21.43
C GLY A 389 -22.81 18.21 -22.28
N SER A 390 -21.95 17.40 -21.62
CA SER A 390 -21.17 16.25 -22.15
C SER A 390 -20.11 16.57 -23.24
N SER A 391 -18.88 16.02 -23.29
CA SER A 391 -18.28 14.79 -22.73
C SER A 391 -16.73 14.96 -22.65
N ASP A 392 -16.05 13.86 -22.28
CA ASP A 392 -14.61 13.56 -22.32
C ASP A 392 -13.89 13.78 -20.97
N ALA A 393 -13.81 12.77 -20.09
CA ALA A 393 -12.97 11.57 -20.19
C ALA A 393 -11.48 11.94 -20.37
N THR A 394 -10.67 11.57 -19.37
CA THR A 394 -9.24 11.87 -19.10
C THR A 394 -9.01 13.13 -18.24
N SER A 395 -8.45 13.10 -17.03
CA SER A 395 -7.88 12.02 -16.23
C SER A 395 -7.95 12.38 -14.75
N GLN A 396 -8.78 11.66 -14.01
CA GLN A 396 -8.58 11.34 -12.60
C GLN A 396 -7.58 10.17 -12.56
N LEU A 397 -6.36 10.41 -12.10
CA LEU A 397 -5.48 9.38 -11.54
C LEU A 397 -4.60 10.02 -10.46
N ALA A 398 -5.22 10.34 -9.32
CA ALA A 398 -4.55 10.44 -8.02
C ALA A 398 -5.65 10.54 -6.94
N LEU A 399 -5.52 9.75 -5.87
CA LEU A 399 -6.45 9.56 -4.75
C LEU A 399 -7.61 8.57 -4.97
N ALA A 400 -7.26 7.28 -4.97
CA ALA A 400 -8.07 6.24 -4.33
C ALA A 400 -7.45 5.97 -2.95
N SER A 401 -8.14 5.73 -1.84
CA SER A 401 -9.51 5.30 -1.63
C SER A 401 -9.83 5.52 -0.14
N GLY A 402 -10.90 6.25 0.18
CA GLY A 402 -11.32 6.48 1.55
C GLY A 402 -12.78 6.94 1.63
N ALA A 403 -13.58 6.15 2.36
CA ALA A 403 -14.93 6.44 2.85
C ALA A 403 -16.11 6.37 1.85
N ALA A 404 -16.69 5.17 1.73
CA ALA A 404 -18.14 5.03 1.62
C ALA A 404 -18.64 4.16 2.79
N LEU A 405 -19.17 4.80 3.84
CA LEU A 405 -20.00 4.17 4.87
C LEU A 405 -21.30 4.97 5.01
N ALA A 406 -22.32 4.23 5.46
CA ALA A 406 -23.69 4.63 5.86
C ALA A 406 -24.73 4.45 4.72
N ILE A 407 -25.83 3.70 4.81
CA ILE A 407 -26.57 3.04 5.92
C ILE A 407 -27.36 1.86 5.33
N GLY A 408 -27.49 0.75 6.07
CA GLY A 408 -28.41 -0.33 5.73
C GLY A 408 -28.58 -1.44 6.77
N ALA A 409 -28.48 -1.14 8.07
CA ALA A 409 -28.80 -2.11 9.13
C ALA A 409 -29.95 -1.56 10.01
N GLY A 410 -31.14 -2.11 9.82
CA GLY A 410 -32.30 -1.90 10.67
C GLY A 410 -33.23 -3.11 10.56
N ALA A 411 -33.50 -3.74 11.71
CA ALA A 411 -34.19 -5.04 11.92
C ALA A 411 -33.25 -6.25 11.75
N VAL A 412 -32.96 -7.09 12.75
CA VAL A 412 -33.92 -7.74 13.66
C VAL A 412 -33.28 -7.98 15.04
N PHE A 413 -33.81 -7.35 16.09
CA PHE A 413 -33.65 -7.79 17.47
C PHE A 413 -34.98 -7.60 18.21
N VAL A 414 -35.85 -8.61 18.21
CA VAL A 414 -36.74 -9.00 19.33
C VAL A 414 -37.23 -10.43 19.06
N VAL A 415 -36.67 -11.42 19.78
CA VAL A 415 -37.42 -12.63 20.15
C VAL A 415 -37.75 -12.50 21.63
N ARG A 416 -39.00 -12.15 21.94
CA ARG A 416 -39.56 -12.29 23.28
C ARG A 416 -40.90 -13.02 23.23
N ARG A 417 -40.79 -14.34 23.41
CA ARG A 417 -41.70 -15.29 24.10
C ARG A 417 -42.96 -14.70 24.77
N ARG A 418 -44.17 -15.09 24.32
CA ARG A 418 -45.24 -15.84 25.09
C ARG A 418 -46.68 -15.69 24.52
N LYS A 419 -47.31 -16.87 24.30
CA LYS A 419 -48.63 -17.34 24.81
C LYS A 419 -49.96 -16.99 24.04
N ALA A 420 -50.56 -18.08 23.52
CA ALA A 420 -51.97 -18.54 23.52
C ALA A 420 -53.17 -17.68 23.06
N GLY A 421 -54.09 -18.35 22.32
CA GLY A 421 -55.51 -18.03 22.06
C GLY A 421 -55.85 -18.19 20.56
N SER A 422 -56.47 -19.30 20.08
CA SER A 422 -57.88 -19.72 20.09
C SER A 422 -58.83 -18.96 19.13
N HIS A 423 -59.59 -19.72 18.31
CA HIS A 423 -60.75 -19.38 17.45
C HIS A 423 -60.44 -18.66 16.12
N VAL A 424 -61.02 -18.97 14.94
CA VAL A 424 -62.15 -19.81 14.47
C VAL A 424 -61.70 -20.52 13.18
#